data_AF-R6XPD9-F1
#
_entry.id   AF-R6XPD9-F1
#
_cell.length_a   1.000
_cell.length_b   1.000
_cell.length_c   1.000
_cell.angle_alpha   90.00
_cell.angle_beta   90.00
_cell.angle_gamma   90.00
#
_symmetry.space_group_name_H-M   'P 1'
#
loop_
_entity.id
_entity.type
_entity.pdbx_description
1 polymer ?
#
loop_
_entity_poly.entity_id
_entity_poly.type
_entity_poly.pdbx_seq_one_letter_code
_entity_poly.pdbx_strand_id
1 'polypeptide(L)'
;MLTELLSKYGIGVVYDCCGKPIAELGYREDEEAIVQRIDETLKENGIEEVIMVCPNCYAFLKGRLSVRVVNIYDKLQELGAVGKNPVWKSEKKQIFLPCPDRENRELLKAANRYIEWMTGADSGFCPIEGAQCCGLGGVASVKEPELARQMASALSQNEHSVYTYCASCSGNLTRGGCKDVRHVLSEILGVHEKADVRKSMWNRIKTKFI
;
A
#
# COMPACT_ATOMS: atom_id res chain seq x y z
N MET A 1 -10.47 1.16 11.90
CA MET A 1 -9.28 1.19 12.77
C MET A 1 -8.20 2.19 12.39
N LEU A 2 -7.61 2.23 11.18
CA LEU A 2 -6.61 3.27 10.87
C LEU A 2 -7.20 4.68 10.98
N THR A 3 -8.36 4.90 10.37
CA THR A 3 -9.09 6.17 10.42
C THR A 3 -9.47 6.56 11.85
N GLU A 4 -9.95 5.61 12.65
CA GLU A 4 -10.28 5.80 14.07
C GLU A 4 -9.05 6.08 14.94
N LEU A 5 -7.89 5.53 14.59
CA LEU A 5 -6.62 5.83 15.26
C LEU A 5 -6.19 7.26 14.94
N LEU A 6 -6.16 7.61 13.65
CA LEU A 6 -5.71 8.91 13.17
C LEU A 6 -6.66 10.05 13.60
N SER A 7 -7.96 9.78 13.74
CA SER A 7 -8.92 10.78 14.23
C SER A 7 -8.65 11.24 15.67
N LYS A 8 -7.99 10.40 16.51
CA LYS A 8 -7.55 10.80 17.86
C LYS A 8 -6.48 11.89 17.85
N TYR A 9 -5.80 12.06 16.71
CA TYR A 9 -4.80 13.08 16.47
C TYR A 9 -5.36 14.23 15.61
N GLY A 10 -6.69 14.30 15.41
CA GLY A 10 -7.33 15.31 14.57
C GLY A 10 -7.11 15.10 13.07
N ILE A 11 -6.66 13.91 12.64
CA ILE A 11 -6.37 13.62 11.24
C ILE A 11 -7.62 12.98 10.59
N GLY A 12 -8.12 13.62 9.53
CA GLY A 12 -9.25 13.16 8.73
C GLY A 12 -8.88 12.15 7.65
N VAL A 13 -9.87 11.75 6.84
CA VAL A 13 -9.69 10.89 5.67
C VAL A 13 -10.31 11.55 4.45
N VAL A 14 -9.62 11.43 3.31
CA VAL A 14 -10.13 11.80 2.00
C VAL A 14 -10.03 10.59 1.08
N TYR A 15 -11.07 10.38 0.27
CA TYR A 15 -11.11 9.30 -0.72
C TYR A 15 -11.10 9.90 -2.12
N ASP A 16 -10.01 9.69 -2.85
CA ASP A 16 -9.94 9.98 -4.27
C ASP A 16 -9.02 8.98 -4.97
N CYS A 17 -9.18 8.82 -6.28
CA CYS A 17 -8.29 8.06 -7.13
C CYS A 17 -7.09 8.91 -7.53
N CYS A 18 -5.88 8.45 -7.26
CA CYS A 18 -4.65 9.16 -7.64
C CYS A 18 -4.45 9.31 -9.16
N GLY A 19 -5.20 8.60 -10.01
CA GLY A 19 -5.07 8.70 -11.47
C GLY A 19 -3.90 7.95 -12.08
N LYS A 20 -3.04 7.28 -11.29
CA LYS A 20 -1.87 6.55 -11.82
C LYS A 20 -2.17 5.61 -13.01
N PRO A 21 -3.24 4.79 -13.02
CA PRO A 21 -3.54 3.95 -14.18
C PRO A 21 -3.87 4.74 -15.44
N ILE A 22 -4.48 5.93 -15.31
CA ILE A 22 -4.78 6.82 -16.44
C ILE A 22 -3.49 7.40 -17.02
N ALA A 23 -2.58 7.85 -16.15
CA ALA A 23 -1.24 8.29 -16.52
C ALA A 23 -0.45 7.19 -17.25
N GLU A 24 -0.50 5.95 -16.75
CA GLU A 24 0.17 4.80 -17.36
C GLU A 24 -0.36 4.44 -18.75
N LEU A 25 -1.59 4.84 -19.08
CA LEU A 25 -2.18 4.69 -20.42
C LEU A 25 -1.83 5.84 -21.36
N GLY A 26 -1.16 6.89 -20.89
CA GLY A 26 -0.75 8.05 -21.69
C GLY A 26 -1.85 9.09 -21.89
N TYR A 27 -2.95 9.03 -21.15
CA TYR A 27 -4.00 10.05 -21.17
C TYR A 27 -3.56 11.29 -20.37
N ARG A 28 -2.71 12.09 -20.98
CA ARG A 28 -2.03 13.22 -20.32
C ARG A 28 -2.97 14.31 -19.83
N GLU A 29 -3.98 14.66 -20.63
CA GLU A 29 -4.97 15.68 -20.26
C GLU A 29 -5.78 15.23 -19.04
N ASP A 30 -6.24 13.97 -19.04
CA ASP A 30 -6.95 13.39 -17.89
C ASP A 30 -6.05 13.26 -16.65
N GLU A 31 -4.78 12.87 -16.83
CA GLU A 31 -3.78 12.83 -15.76
C GLU A 31 -3.63 14.22 -15.10
N GLU A 32 -3.41 15.26 -15.90
CA GLU A 32 -3.23 16.63 -15.41
C GLU A 32 -4.48 17.13 -14.70
N ALA A 33 -5.66 16.92 -15.29
CA ALA A 33 -6.93 17.29 -14.68
C ALA A 33 -7.18 16.59 -13.34
N ILE A 34 -6.84 15.30 -13.22
CA ILE A 34 -6.98 14.55 -11.96
C ILE A 34 -6.04 15.10 -10.89
N VAL A 35 -4.76 15.31 -11.22
CA VAL A 35 -3.77 15.81 -10.25
C VAL A 35 -4.13 17.23 -9.81
N GLN A 36 -4.50 18.11 -10.75
CA GLN A 36 -4.92 19.47 -10.45
C GLN A 36 -6.15 19.51 -9.55
N ARG A 37 -7.19 18.71 -9.85
CA ARG A 37 -8.38 18.62 -9.01
C ARG A 37 -8.05 18.19 -7.59
N ILE A 38 -7.19 17.17 -7.42
CA ILE A 38 -6.75 16.71 -6.10
C ILE A 38 -6.05 17.87 -5.38
N ASP A 39 -5.11 18.55 -6.03
CA ASP A 39 -4.34 19.63 -5.44
C ASP A 39 -5.21 20.82 -5.01
N GLU A 40 -6.13 21.25 -5.88
CA GLU A 40 -7.09 22.33 -5.61
C GLU A 40 -8.02 21.97 -4.45
N THR A 41 -8.57 20.76 -4.45
CA THR A 41 -9.44 20.28 -3.36
C THR A 41 -8.70 20.34 -2.02
N LEU A 42 -7.44 19.93 -1.98
CA LEU A 42 -6.64 19.96 -0.76
C LEU A 42 -6.38 21.41 -0.29
N LYS A 43 -6.06 22.33 -1.22
CA LYS A 43 -5.86 23.76 -0.91
C LYS A 43 -7.11 24.45 -0.41
N GLU A 44 -8.24 24.24 -1.08
CA GLU A 44 -9.53 24.86 -0.73
C GLU A 44 -9.99 24.44 0.68
N ASN A 45 -9.63 23.24 1.10
CA ASN A 45 -9.92 22.73 2.44
C ASN A 45 -8.83 23.07 3.47
N GLY A 46 -7.81 23.87 3.10
CA GLY A 46 -6.72 24.27 4.00
C GLY A 46 -5.85 23.11 4.46
N ILE A 47 -5.76 22.03 3.67
CA ILE A 47 -4.95 20.85 4.01
C ILE A 47 -3.49 21.14 3.68
N GLU A 48 -2.60 20.96 4.65
CA GLU A 48 -1.16 21.21 4.47
C GLU A 48 -0.35 19.92 4.26
N GLU A 49 -0.89 18.77 4.70
CA GLU A 49 -0.21 17.48 4.63
C GLU A 49 -1.20 16.34 4.32
N VAL A 50 -0.78 15.43 3.46
CA VAL A 50 -1.52 14.20 3.13
C VAL A 50 -0.68 12.96 3.41
N ILE A 51 -1.30 12.00 4.12
CA ILE A 51 -0.66 10.75 4.53
C ILE A 51 -1.06 9.65 3.57
N MET A 52 -0.09 9.15 2.81
CA MET A 52 -0.30 8.09 1.83
C MET A 52 -0.08 6.71 2.46
N VAL A 53 -1.10 5.87 2.33
CA VAL A 53 -1.07 4.47 2.74
C VAL A 53 -0.69 3.55 1.57
N CYS A 54 -1.01 3.96 0.34
CA CYS A 54 -0.76 3.17 -0.86
C CYS A 54 0.58 3.56 -1.51
N PRO A 55 1.47 2.59 -1.78
CA PRO A 55 2.78 2.88 -2.39
C PRO A 55 2.66 3.44 -3.80
N ASN A 56 1.61 3.06 -4.54
CA ASN A 56 1.34 3.60 -5.87
C ASN A 56 0.93 5.08 -5.80
N CYS A 57 0.02 5.43 -4.89
CA CYS A 57 -0.42 6.82 -4.73
C CYS A 57 0.72 7.69 -4.20
N TYR A 58 1.50 7.17 -3.23
CA TYR A 58 2.67 7.86 -2.69
C TYR A 58 3.67 8.20 -3.78
N ALA A 59 4.14 7.19 -4.53
CA ALA A 59 5.13 7.41 -5.59
C ALA A 59 4.61 8.29 -6.73
N PHE A 60 3.31 8.25 -7.03
CA PHE A 60 2.72 9.03 -8.10
C PHE A 60 2.50 10.51 -7.71
N LEU A 61 1.96 10.78 -6.52
CA LEU A 61 1.57 12.13 -6.11
C LEU A 61 2.69 12.90 -5.39
N LYS A 62 3.69 12.20 -4.84
CA LYS A 62 4.83 12.86 -4.17
C LYS A 62 5.56 13.78 -5.15
N GLY A 63 5.67 15.05 -4.79
CA GLY A 63 6.29 16.08 -5.63
C GLY A 63 5.39 16.63 -6.74
N ARG A 64 4.13 16.20 -6.82
CA ARG A 64 3.14 16.70 -7.78
C ARG A 64 2.00 17.49 -7.16
N LEU A 65 1.88 17.44 -5.84
CA LEU A 65 0.92 18.23 -5.07
C LEU A 65 1.67 19.38 -4.38
N SER A 66 1.00 20.51 -4.16
CA SER A 66 1.53 21.64 -3.41
C SER A 66 1.65 21.34 -1.92
N VAL A 67 0.83 20.40 -1.42
CA VAL A 67 0.83 19.99 -0.02
C VAL A 67 1.93 18.97 0.25
N ARG A 68 2.33 18.86 1.51
CA ARG A 68 3.34 17.88 1.92
C ARG A 68 2.77 16.46 1.81
N VAL A 69 3.44 15.59 1.06
CA VAL A 69 3.07 14.17 0.93
C VAL A 69 3.98 13.33 1.82
N VAL A 70 3.42 12.64 2.81
CA VAL A 70 4.15 11.76 3.73
C VAL A 70 3.64 10.32 3.64
N ASN A 71 4.48 9.34 3.97
CA ASN A 71 4.04 7.95 4.05
C ASN A 71 3.53 7.61 5.45
N ILE A 72 2.67 6.59 5.51
CA ILE A 72 2.03 6.18 6.77
C ILE A 72 3.03 5.73 7.85
N TYR A 73 4.15 5.11 7.51
CA TYR A 73 5.09 4.59 8.50
C TYR A 73 5.83 5.70 9.24
N ASP A 74 6.35 6.68 8.50
CA ASP A 74 6.98 7.85 9.09
C ASP A 74 5.97 8.65 9.92
N LYS A 75 4.72 8.78 9.46
CA LYS A 75 3.68 9.46 10.25
C LYS A 75 3.33 8.72 11.54
N LEU A 76 3.18 7.40 11.51
CA LEU A 76 2.92 6.61 12.72
C LEU A 76 4.06 6.76 13.74
N GLN A 77 5.31 6.79 13.26
CA GLN A 77 6.47 7.04 14.11
C GLN A 77 6.42 8.45 14.74
N GLU A 78 6.16 9.47 13.94
CA GLU A 78 6.05 10.88 14.37
C GLU A 78 5.00 11.06 15.47
N LEU A 79 3.84 10.41 15.32
CA LEU A 79 2.73 10.48 16.28
C LEU A 79 2.96 9.61 17.53
N GLY A 80 4.02 8.81 17.56
CA GLY A 80 4.23 7.78 18.59
C GLY A 80 3.07 6.77 18.64
N ALA A 81 2.40 6.55 17.50
CA ALA A 81 1.17 5.78 17.41
C ALA A 81 1.46 4.28 17.22
N VAL A 82 0.60 3.47 17.84
CA VAL A 82 0.68 2.00 17.91
C VAL A 82 1.90 1.53 18.74
N GLY A 83 1.61 0.87 19.85
CA GLY A 83 2.61 0.46 20.86
C GLY A 83 3.38 -0.80 20.50
N LYS A 84 4.23 -1.25 21.43
CA LYS A 84 5.08 -2.45 21.27
C LYS A 84 4.23 -3.68 20.94
N ASN A 85 4.54 -4.35 19.83
CA ASN A 85 3.92 -5.62 19.48
C ASN A 85 4.99 -6.74 19.40
N PRO A 86 4.92 -7.77 20.27
CA PRO A 86 5.93 -8.84 20.36
C PRO A 86 6.16 -9.62 19.07
N VAL A 87 5.14 -9.71 18.20
CA VAL A 87 5.24 -10.41 16.90
C VAL A 87 6.37 -9.83 16.04
N TRP A 88 6.68 -8.54 16.23
CA TRP A 88 7.71 -7.85 15.49
C TRP A 88 9.11 -8.03 16.06
N LYS A 89 9.29 -8.57 17.28
CA LYS A 89 10.62 -8.79 17.90
C LYS A 89 11.36 -10.01 17.34
N SER A 90 10.73 -10.82 16.50
CA SER A 90 11.32 -12.00 15.87
C SER A 90 12.21 -11.64 14.66
N GLU A 91 12.77 -12.66 14.01
CA GLU A 91 13.51 -12.53 12.75
C GLU A 91 12.74 -11.76 11.65
N LYS A 92 13.52 -11.28 10.67
CA LYS A 92 13.03 -10.54 9.50
C LYS A 92 12.03 -11.38 8.71
N LYS A 93 10.90 -10.76 8.37
CA LYS A 93 9.78 -11.38 7.66
C LYS A 93 9.92 -11.19 6.15
N GLN A 94 9.47 -12.17 5.38
CA GLN A 94 9.48 -12.08 3.93
C GLN A 94 8.48 -11.03 3.43
N ILE A 95 8.90 -10.12 2.54
CA ILE A 95 8.04 -9.08 1.98
C ILE A 95 8.07 -9.07 0.46
N PHE A 96 6.91 -8.91 -0.16
CA PHE A 96 6.79 -8.67 -1.59
C PHE A 96 6.91 -7.17 -1.88
N LEU A 97 7.86 -6.80 -2.74
CA LEU A 97 8.06 -5.42 -3.18
C LEU A 97 7.00 -5.01 -4.24
N PRO A 98 6.17 -3.99 -4.00
CA PRO A 98 5.30 -3.44 -5.01
C PRO A 98 6.10 -2.65 -6.05
N CYS A 99 5.61 -2.63 -7.29
CA CYS A 99 6.26 -1.99 -8.44
C CYS A 99 6.90 -0.61 -8.16
N PRO A 100 6.18 0.38 -7.58
CA PRO A 100 6.73 1.73 -7.39
C PRO A 100 7.91 1.82 -6.39
N ASP A 101 8.12 0.80 -5.56
CA ASP A 101 9.13 0.84 -4.49
C ASP A 101 10.32 -0.11 -4.75
N ARG A 102 10.41 -0.69 -5.95
CA ARG A 102 11.45 -1.69 -6.29
C ARG A 102 12.85 -1.11 -6.36
N GLU A 103 12.98 0.08 -6.94
CA GLU A 103 14.28 0.71 -7.16
C GLU A 103 14.83 1.37 -5.88
N ASN A 104 14.11 2.35 -5.34
CA ASN A 104 14.61 3.18 -4.24
C ASN A 104 14.34 2.57 -2.84
N ARG A 105 13.36 1.67 -2.73
CA ARG A 105 12.93 0.99 -1.50
C ARG A 105 12.59 1.96 -0.38
N GLU A 106 12.07 3.13 -0.73
CA GLU A 106 11.81 4.21 0.21
C GLU A 106 10.80 3.78 1.28
N LEU A 107 9.69 3.17 0.86
CA LEU A 107 8.63 2.73 1.76
C LEU A 107 9.02 1.47 2.54
N LEU A 108 9.76 0.55 1.92
CA LEU A 108 10.34 -0.58 2.66
C LEU A 108 11.27 -0.10 3.78
N LYS A 109 12.15 0.87 3.49
CA LYS A 109 13.03 1.47 4.51
C LYS A 109 12.22 2.14 5.61
N ALA A 110 11.17 2.89 5.26
CA ALA A 110 10.29 3.51 6.25
C ALA A 110 9.57 2.47 7.13
N ALA A 111 9.05 1.39 6.54
CA ALA A 111 8.45 0.29 7.27
C ALA A 111 9.46 -0.37 8.23
N ASN A 112 10.68 -0.67 7.78
CA ASN A 112 11.71 -1.26 8.63
C ASN A 112 12.12 -0.33 9.77
N ARG A 113 12.35 0.96 9.50
CA ARG A 113 12.64 1.96 10.55
C ARG A 113 11.54 2.02 11.60
N TYR A 114 10.28 2.01 11.17
CA TYR A 114 9.13 2.01 12.07
C TYR A 114 9.10 0.74 12.94
N ILE A 115 9.31 -0.44 12.34
CA ILE A 115 9.36 -1.70 13.07
C ILE A 115 10.50 -1.71 14.09
N GLU A 116 11.72 -1.33 13.70
CA GLU A 116 12.87 -1.22 14.59
C GLU A 116 12.62 -0.24 15.75
N TRP A 117 12.04 0.92 15.47
CA TRP A 117 11.66 1.90 16.49
C TRP A 117 10.63 1.34 17.48
N MET A 118 9.61 0.65 16.98
CA MET A 118 8.55 0.06 17.81
C MET A 118 9.08 -1.11 18.67
N THR A 119 10.04 -1.89 18.18
CA THR A 119 10.52 -3.11 18.86
C THR A 119 11.77 -2.90 19.70
N GLY A 120 12.63 -1.94 19.32
CA GLY A 120 13.97 -1.76 19.86
C GLY A 120 14.96 -2.85 19.43
N ALA A 121 14.69 -3.56 18.33
CA ALA A 121 15.52 -4.67 17.83
C ALA A 121 15.66 -4.64 16.30
N ASP A 122 16.76 -5.22 15.77
CA ASP A 122 16.97 -5.42 14.32
C ASP A 122 15.93 -6.42 13.78
N SER A 123 14.79 -5.88 13.38
CA SER A 123 13.59 -6.60 12.98
C SER A 123 12.93 -5.85 11.83
N GLY A 124 12.03 -6.51 11.10
CA GLY A 124 11.38 -5.90 9.94
C GLY A 124 11.26 -6.89 8.80
N PHE A 125 11.67 -6.48 7.61
CA PHE A 125 11.35 -7.16 6.37
C PHE A 125 12.54 -7.35 5.45
N CYS A 126 12.57 -8.51 4.80
CA CYS A 126 13.51 -8.86 3.74
C CYS A 126 12.74 -9.14 2.43
N PRO A 127 13.08 -8.46 1.32
CA PRO A 127 12.45 -8.71 0.02
C PRO A 127 12.54 -10.17 -0.42
N ILE A 128 11.43 -10.70 -0.93
CA ILE A 128 11.41 -12.01 -1.58
C ILE A 128 12.10 -11.92 -2.95
N GLU A 129 13.02 -12.83 -3.21
CA GLU A 129 13.66 -12.99 -4.51
C GLU A 129 12.78 -13.79 -5.48
N GLY A 130 13.02 -13.66 -6.79
CA GLY A 130 12.31 -14.44 -7.81
C GLY A 130 10.85 -14.01 -8.10
N ALA A 131 10.28 -13.03 -7.36
CA ALA A 131 8.93 -12.52 -7.61
C ALA A 131 8.92 -11.02 -7.94
N GLN A 132 8.78 -10.69 -9.24
CA GLN A 132 8.93 -9.33 -9.75
C GLN A 132 7.63 -8.53 -9.91
N CYS A 133 6.47 -9.18 -10.06
CA CYS A 133 5.21 -8.49 -10.25
C CYS A 133 4.07 -9.35 -9.71
N CYS A 134 3.01 -8.71 -9.22
CA CYS A 134 1.81 -9.42 -8.80
C CYS A 134 0.85 -9.73 -9.95
N GLY A 135 1.07 -9.17 -11.15
CA GLY A 135 0.28 -9.43 -12.36
C GLY A 135 -1.02 -8.62 -12.51
N LEU A 136 -1.32 -7.65 -11.62
CA LEU A 136 -2.58 -6.90 -11.68
C LEU A 136 -2.54 -5.66 -12.60
N GLY A 137 -1.39 -4.98 -12.69
CA GLY A 137 -1.25 -3.68 -13.36
C GLY A 137 -1.09 -3.77 -14.88
N GLY A 138 -1.00 -2.62 -15.54
CA GLY A 138 -0.59 -2.50 -16.95
C GLY A 138 -1.50 -3.19 -17.97
N VAL A 139 -2.77 -3.45 -17.62
CA VAL A 139 -3.74 -4.15 -18.50
C VAL A 139 -3.29 -5.58 -18.86
N ALA A 140 -2.28 -6.12 -18.16
CA ALA A 140 -1.68 -7.42 -18.45
C ALA A 140 -2.69 -8.56 -18.37
N SER A 141 -3.65 -8.49 -17.45
CA SER A 141 -4.71 -9.51 -17.33
C SER A 141 -5.60 -9.64 -18.56
N VAL A 142 -5.66 -8.62 -19.42
CA VAL A 142 -6.45 -8.62 -20.66
C VAL A 142 -5.57 -8.91 -21.87
N LYS A 143 -4.40 -8.26 -21.96
CA LYS A 143 -3.51 -8.36 -23.13
C LYS A 143 -2.59 -9.58 -23.07
N GLU A 144 -2.17 -9.98 -21.88
CA GLU A 144 -1.22 -11.08 -21.63
C GLU A 144 -1.68 -11.96 -20.45
N PRO A 145 -2.86 -12.58 -20.54
CA PRO A 145 -3.52 -13.24 -19.41
C PRO A 145 -2.73 -14.43 -18.85
N GLU A 146 -1.91 -15.11 -19.67
CA GLU A 146 -1.04 -16.19 -19.22
C GLU A 146 0.11 -15.67 -18.37
N LEU A 147 0.82 -14.63 -18.84
CA LEU A 147 1.90 -14.00 -18.10
C LEU A 147 1.39 -13.40 -16.78
N ALA A 148 0.26 -12.69 -16.82
CA ALA A 148 -0.36 -12.11 -15.62
C ALA A 148 -0.71 -13.18 -14.58
N ARG A 149 -1.21 -14.35 -15.02
CA ARG A 149 -1.47 -15.50 -14.13
C ARG A 149 -0.18 -16.08 -13.55
N GLN A 150 0.85 -16.28 -14.36
CA GLN A 150 2.15 -16.77 -13.90
C GLN A 150 2.75 -15.85 -12.82
N MET A 151 2.72 -14.54 -13.05
CA MET A 151 3.16 -13.53 -12.07
C MET A 151 2.37 -13.60 -10.77
N ALA A 152 1.04 -13.71 -10.85
CA ALA A 152 0.19 -13.84 -9.66
C ALA A 152 0.50 -15.11 -8.86
N SER A 153 0.81 -16.23 -9.54
CA SER A 153 1.12 -17.52 -8.93
C SER A 153 2.58 -17.72 -8.51
N ALA A 154 3.45 -16.72 -8.71
CA ALA A 154 4.88 -16.82 -8.44
C ALA A 154 5.21 -17.26 -7.00
N LEU A 155 4.31 -16.97 -6.05
CA LEU A 155 4.44 -17.33 -4.63
C LEU A 155 3.42 -18.37 -4.16
N SER A 156 2.80 -19.12 -5.08
CA SER A 156 1.78 -20.13 -4.76
C SER A 156 2.32 -21.30 -3.93
N GLN A 157 3.59 -21.65 -4.12
CA GLN A 157 4.28 -22.71 -3.37
C GLN A 157 5.04 -22.19 -2.15
N ASN A 158 4.96 -20.90 -1.83
CA ASN A 158 5.62 -20.37 -0.64
C ASN A 158 4.92 -20.87 0.63
N GLU A 159 5.68 -21.51 1.51
CA GLU A 159 5.15 -22.04 2.77
C GLU A 159 5.20 -21.03 3.92
N HIS A 160 5.95 -19.94 3.75
CA HIS A 160 6.07 -18.85 4.73
C HIS A 160 5.03 -17.75 4.50
N SER A 161 4.76 -16.98 5.56
CA SER A 161 3.94 -15.76 5.46
C SER A 161 4.60 -14.74 4.53
N VAL A 162 3.83 -14.21 3.57
CA VAL A 162 4.25 -13.15 2.65
C VAL A 162 3.64 -11.83 3.07
N TYR A 163 4.48 -10.90 3.49
CA TYR A 163 4.05 -9.55 3.81
C TYR A 163 3.95 -8.69 2.55
N THR A 164 3.01 -7.76 2.55
CA THR A 164 2.74 -6.82 1.47
C THR A 164 2.39 -5.46 2.06
N TYR A 165 2.66 -4.38 1.35
CA TYR A 165 2.24 -3.02 1.73
C TYR A 165 1.50 -2.33 0.59
N CYS A 166 0.95 -3.13 -0.31
CA CYS A 166 0.10 -2.70 -1.40
C CYS A 166 -1.13 -3.60 -1.42
N ALA A 167 -2.32 -3.03 -1.15
CA ALA A 167 -3.57 -3.79 -1.11
C ALA A 167 -3.85 -4.57 -2.42
N SER A 168 -3.45 -4.00 -3.57
CA SER A 168 -3.53 -4.67 -4.87
C SER A 168 -2.68 -5.92 -4.94
N CYS A 169 -1.43 -5.85 -4.45
CA CYS A 169 -0.55 -7.02 -4.36
C CYS A 169 -1.11 -8.05 -3.37
N SER A 170 -1.62 -7.61 -2.21
CA SER A 170 -2.25 -8.50 -1.23
C SER A 170 -3.38 -9.31 -1.86
N GLY A 171 -4.27 -8.65 -2.60
CA GLY A 171 -5.37 -9.29 -3.28
C GLY A 171 -4.94 -10.21 -4.42
N ASN A 172 -4.02 -9.76 -5.29
CA ASN A 172 -3.69 -10.54 -6.48
C ASN A 172 -2.80 -11.76 -6.20
N LEU A 173 -1.86 -11.67 -5.25
CA LEU A 173 -1.09 -12.82 -4.80
C LEU A 173 -1.99 -13.86 -4.12
N THR A 174 -2.97 -13.41 -3.34
CA THR A 174 -3.99 -14.30 -2.74
C THR A 174 -4.80 -15.01 -3.84
N ARG A 175 -5.23 -14.28 -4.89
CA ARG A 175 -5.92 -14.90 -6.05
C ARG A 175 -5.03 -15.89 -6.80
N GLY A 176 -3.71 -15.62 -6.86
CA GLY A 176 -2.72 -16.50 -7.47
C GLY A 176 -2.36 -17.74 -6.63
N GLY A 177 -2.98 -17.93 -5.46
CA GLY A 177 -2.81 -19.13 -4.64
C GLY A 177 -1.77 -19.01 -3.53
N CYS A 178 -1.21 -17.83 -3.27
CA CYS A 178 -0.37 -17.63 -2.09
C CYS A 178 -1.22 -17.76 -0.82
N LYS A 179 -0.85 -18.69 0.07
CA LYS A 179 -1.71 -19.15 1.17
C LYS A 179 -1.83 -18.16 2.33
N ASP A 180 -0.72 -17.48 2.68
CA ASP A 180 -0.66 -16.58 3.84
C ASP A 180 -0.08 -15.21 3.43
N VAL A 181 -0.95 -14.37 2.88
CA VAL A 181 -0.61 -12.99 2.51
C VAL A 181 -1.10 -12.03 3.58
N ARG A 182 -0.20 -11.23 4.13
CA ARG A 182 -0.48 -10.28 5.21
C ARG A 182 -0.16 -8.86 4.79
N HIS A 183 -1.02 -7.90 5.12
CA HIS A 183 -0.73 -6.49 4.88
C HIS A 183 0.01 -5.88 6.07
N VAL A 184 1.18 -5.29 5.86
CA VAL A 184 2.07 -4.76 6.91
C VAL A 184 1.31 -3.83 7.86
N LEU A 185 0.57 -2.85 7.31
CA LEU A 185 -0.17 -1.91 8.15
C LEU A 185 -1.27 -2.59 8.95
N SER A 186 -1.93 -3.61 8.40
CA SER A 186 -2.97 -4.37 9.12
C SER A 186 -2.39 -5.14 10.31
N GLU A 187 -1.18 -5.68 10.14
CA GLU A 187 -0.45 -6.41 11.18
C GLU A 187 0.09 -5.46 12.26
N ILE A 188 0.59 -4.28 11.87
CA ILE A 188 1.00 -3.22 12.82
C ILE A 188 -0.20 -2.82 13.68
N LEU A 189 -1.32 -2.56 13.03
CA LEU A 189 -2.55 -2.12 13.68
C LEU A 189 -3.18 -3.24 14.55
N GLY A 190 -2.94 -4.52 14.24
CA GLY A 190 -3.51 -5.67 14.98
C GLY A 190 -4.91 -6.06 14.54
N VAL A 191 -5.36 -5.59 13.36
CA VAL A 191 -6.66 -6.00 12.78
C VAL A 191 -6.57 -7.26 11.94
N HIS A 192 -5.39 -7.60 11.43
CA HIS A 192 -5.15 -8.83 10.67
C HIS A 192 -6.15 -9.04 9.51
N GLU A 193 -6.56 -7.93 8.87
CA GLU A 193 -7.41 -7.91 7.68
C GLU A 193 -6.77 -8.72 6.54
N LYS A 194 -7.60 -9.57 5.95
CA LYS A 194 -7.26 -10.34 4.75
C LYS A 194 -8.00 -9.76 3.55
N ALA A 195 -7.34 -9.77 2.39
CA ALA A 195 -7.98 -9.33 1.17
C ALA A 195 -9.19 -10.23 0.85
N ASP A 196 -10.39 -9.66 0.84
CA ASP A 196 -11.60 -10.36 0.39
C ASP A 196 -11.61 -10.45 -1.14
N VAL A 197 -10.90 -11.45 -1.65
CA VAL A 197 -10.75 -11.66 -3.09
C VAL A 197 -12.01 -12.16 -3.78
N ARG A 198 -12.97 -12.72 -3.02
CA ARG A 198 -14.21 -13.32 -3.55
C ARG A 198 -15.32 -12.29 -3.68
N LYS A 199 -15.47 -11.41 -2.68
CA LYS A 199 -16.54 -10.40 -2.65
C LYS A 199 -16.03 -9.00 -2.99
N SER A 200 -14.81 -8.84 -3.51
CA SER A 200 -14.22 -7.51 -3.76
C SER A 200 -15.11 -6.57 -4.57
N MET A 201 -15.83 -7.08 -5.58
CA MET A 201 -16.76 -6.27 -6.37
C MET A 201 -17.99 -5.85 -5.55
N TRP A 202 -18.58 -6.79 -4.82
CA TRP A 202 -19.72 -6.52 -3.95
C TRP A 202 -19.38 -5.56 -2.82
N ASN A 203 -18.19 -5.68 -2.23
CA ASN A 203 -17.70 -4.78 -1.20
C ASN A 203 -17.56 -3.36 -1.77
N ARG A 204 -17.00 -3.18 -2.97
CA ARG A 204 -16.92 -1.87 -3.64
C ARG A 204 -18.30 -1.25 -3.91
N ILE A 205 -19.28 -2.06 -4.33
CA ILE A 205 -20.66 -1.59 -4.58
C ILE A 205 -21.34 -1.18 -3.26
N LYS A 206 -21.14 -1.97 -2.20
CA LYS A 206 -21.72 -1.72 -0.87
C LYS A 206 -21.10 -0.52 -0.18
N THR A 207 -19.81 -0.28 -0.39
CA THR A 207 -19.16 0.92 0.10
C THR A 207 -19.64 2.10 -0.75
N LYS A 208 -20.71 2.74 -0.28
CA LYS A 208 -21.04 4.10 -0.70
C LYS A 208 -19.93 4.99 -0.18
N PHE A 209 -18.98 5.32 -1.04
CA PHE A 209 -18.08 6.45 -0.80
C PHE A 209 -18.97 7.69 -0.97
N ILE A 210 -19.41 8.23 0.16
CA ILE A 210 -20.08 9.54 0.24
C ILE A 210 -18.99 10.60 0.19
#